data_AF-A0A5U4EL94-F1
#
_entry.id   AF-A0A5U4EL94-F1
#
_cell.length_a   1.000
_cell.length_b   1.000
_cell.length_c   1.000
_cell.angle_alpha   90.00
_cell.angle_beta   90.00
_cell.angle_gamma   90.00
#
_symmetry.space_group_name_H-M   'P 1'
#
loop_
_entity.id
_entity.type
_entity.pdbx_description
1 polymer ?
#
loop_
_entity_poly.entity_id
_entity_poly.type
_entity_poly.pdbx_seq_one_letter_code
_entity_poly.pdbx_strand_id
1 'polypeptide(L)'
;HHKQLQIARNINRTKLIGASKGYLRWAKMHQLREQHQPGQFTVPLCAKHADIRMDSQSNLDWNLRTLLLMQRAGFIDITYPPPDLSAIAPDERDESRVHAWFDHYFNHIQISVLRDGHMDEAQWQKEIQAHRSHELAMRKQGFSALEGWLNDPTISLCQTLAQFYTLDGFVPEISCGGCPACRSKGYPPFTPTLGRIAHVTGETMRNVMGNEQRVYYSTTLTNRLLLRQWSDWIARLLANRQIQAIRASQSVLARLGEVLPAGLPFWCSLAVDEENTCWDELVLVLPGETMPELDIFASINRIIVAPERLQEPGYRGRRWWDVDTGAVALEQFQRNIS
;
A
#
# COMPACT_ATOMS: atom_id res chain seq x y z
N HIS A 1 -4.24 22.07 4.99
CA HIS A 1 -5.11 21.33 4.05
C HIS A 1 -5.48 22.09 2.76
N HIS A 2 -5.86 23.38 2.79
CA HIS A 2 -6.40 24.07 1.60
C HIS A 2 -5.52 23.98 0.33
N LYS A 3 -4.21 24.24 0.43
CA LYS A 3 -3.26 24.11 -0.71
C LYS A 3 -3.19 22.69 -1.27
N GLN A 4 -3.20 21.66 -0.41
CA GLN A 4 -3.19 20.25 -0.82
C GLN A 4 -4.49 19.85 -1.51
N LEU A 5 -5.64 20.34 -1.03
CA LEU A 5 -6.93 20.13 -1.69
C LEU A 5 -6.97 20.79 -3.07
N GLN A 6 -6.39 21.97 -3.23
CA GLN A 6 -6.30 22.63 -4.54
C GLN A 6 -5.45 21.83 -5.53
N ILE A 7 -4.31 21.28 -5.07
CA ILE A 7 -3.47 20.37 -5.87
C ILE A 7 -4.28 19.13 -6.26
N ALA A 8 -4.95 18.49 -5.31
CA ALA A 8 -5.78 17.31 -5.56
C ALA A 8 -6.92 17.59 -6.56
N ARG A 9 -7.58 18.75 -6.47
CA ARG A 9 -8.60 19.19 -7.45
C ARG A 9 -8.01 19.32 -8.85
N ASN A 10 -6.80 19.86 -8.97
CA ASN A 10 -6.13 20.00 -10.27
C ASN A 10 -5.76 18.64 -10.86
N ILE A 11 -5.26 17.71 -10.05
CA ILE A 11 -4.97 16.32 -10.46
C ILE A 11 -6.26 15.63 -10.92
N ASN A 12 -7.37 15.76 -10.19
CA ASN A 12 -8.64 15.15 -10.57
C ASN A 12 -9.21 15.73 -11.89
N ARG A 13 -8.87 16.98 -12.21
CA ARG A 13 -9.24 17.67 -13.46
C ARG A 13 -8.34 17.32 -14.66
N THR A 14 -7.46 16.32 -14.55
CA THR A 14 -6.59 15.88 -15.67
C THR A 14 -7.40 15.70 -16.95
N LYS A 15 -6.90 16.32 -18.04
CA LYS A 15 -7.62 16.43 -19.32
C LYS A 15 -7.93 15.05 -19.91
N LEU A 16 -9.22 14.74 -20.04
CA LEU A 16 -9.71 13.68 -20.92
C LEU A 16 -9.69 14.14 -22.38
N ILE A 17 -9.48 13.22 -23.33
CA ILE A 17 -9.59 13.52 -24.77
C ILE A 17 -11.04 13.87 -25.13
N GLY A 18 -11.26 14.99 -25.84
CA GLY A 18 -12.59 15.40 -26.27
C GLY A 18 -13.09 14.52 -27.42
N ALA A 19 -14.40 14.27 -27.50
CA ALA A 19 -14.99 13.36 -28.49
C ALA A 19 -14.60 13.72 -29.94
N SER A 20 -14.69 14.99 -30.33
CA SER A 20 -14.28 15.46 -31.67
C SER A 20 -12.79 15.26 -31.95
N LYS A 21 -11.91 15.60 -31.01
CA LYS A 21 -10.46 15.39 -31.17
C LYS A 21 -10.10 13.90 -31.19
N GLY A 22 -10.79 13.09 -30.39
CA GLY A 22 -10.64 11.64 -30.39
C GLY A 22 -11.02 11.05 -31.75
N TYR A 23 -12.14 11.50 -32.33
CA TYR A 23 -12.57 11.05 -33.66
C TYR A 23 -11.52 11.32 -34.73
N LEU A 24 -10.98 12.54 -34.81
CA LEU A 24 -9.94 12.88 -35.80
C LEU A 24 -8.68 12.02 -35.66
N ARG A 25 -8.28 11.71 -34.41
CA ARG A 25 -7.15 10.81 -34.13
C ARG A 25 -7.43 9.39 -34.55
N TRP A 26 -8.60 8.87 -34.16
CA TRP A 26 -9.04 7.54 -34.53
C TRP A 26 -9.15 7.39 -36.05
N ALA A 27 -9.82 8.31 -36.74
CA ALA A 27 -9.96 8.29 -38.19
C ALA A 27 -8.59 8.25 -38.88
N LYS A 28 -7.59 8.97 -38.34
CA LYS A 28 -6.23 8.93 -38.88
C LYS A 28 -5.51 7.60 -38.61
N MET A 29 -5.58 7.08 -37.38
CA MET A 29 -5.03 5.76 -37.02
C MET A 29 -5.65 4.66 -37.88
N HIS A 30 -6.97 4.70 -38.05
CA HIS A 30 -7.73 3.76 -38.88
C HIS A 30 -7.40 3.92 -40.37
N GLN A 31 -7.16 5.13 -40.87
CA GLN A 31 -6.72 5.34 -42.26
C GLN A 31 -5.37 4.67 -42.55
N LEU A 32 -4.44 4.71 -41.59
CA LEU A 32 -3.10 4.15 -41.71
C LEU A 32 -2.98 2.71 -41.21
N ARG A 33 -4.11 2.04 -40.97
CA ARG A 33 -4.13 0.70 -40.39
C ARG A 33 -3.62 -0.35 -41.37
N GLU A 34 -3.02 -1.40 -40.81
CA GLU A 34 -2.81 -2.67 -41.47
C GLU A 34 -3.97 -3.60 -41.12
N GLN A 35 -4.56 -4.26 -42.11
CA GLN A 35 -5.68 -5.17 -41.91
C GLN A 35 -5.21 -6.61 -42.09
N HIS A 36 -5.33 -7.41 -41.02
CA HIS A 36 -4.99 -8.83 -41.02
C HIS A 36 -6.20 -9.70 -41.33
N GLN A 37 -7.34 -9.36 -40.73
CA GLN A 37 -8.63 -10.03 -40.90
C GLN A 37 -9.76 -8.98 -40.86
N PRO A 38 -10.97 -9.29 -41.34
CA PRO A 38 -12.12 -8.41 -41.16
C PRO A 38 -12.31 -8.03 -39.68
N GLY A 39 -12.29 -6.73 -39.38
CA GLY A 39 -12.44 -6.21 -38.01
C GLY A 39 -11.20 -6.31 -37.13
N GLN A 40 -10.07 -6.86 -37.60
CA GLN A 40 -8.80 -6.90 -36.88
C GLN A 40 -7.74 -6.06 -37.57
N PHE A 41 -7.21 -5.10 -36.82
CA PHE A 41 -6.33 -4.08 -37.36
C PHE A 41 -5.09 -3.91 -36.49
N THR A 42 -3.97 -3.59 -37.12
CA THR A 42 -2.82 -2.98 -36.44
C THR A 42 -2.83 -1.50 -36.79
N VAL A 43 -2.82 -0.62 -35.78
CA VAL A 43 -2.86 0.84 -35.99
C VAL A 43 -1.59 1.51 -35.48
N PRO A 44 -1.05 2.52 -36.20
CA PRO A 44 0.11 3.27 -35.76
C PRO A 44 -0.26 4.31 -34.70
N LEU A 45 0.36 4.23 -33.53
CA LEU A 45 0.23 5.22 -32.46
C LEU A 45 0.86 6.56 -32.84
N CYS A 46 1.84 6.58 -33.77
CA CYS A 46 2.47 7.81 -34.24
C CYS A 46 1.62 8.59 -35.27
N ALA A 47 0.42 8.12 -35.62
CA ALA A 47 -0.47 8.76 -36.59
C ALA A 47 -0.73 10.24 -36.26
N LYS A 48 -0.67 11.10 -37.29
CA LYS A 48 -0.88 12.55 -37.21
C LYS A 48 -2.06 12.99 -38.07
N HIS A 49 -3.09 13.55 -37.44
CA HIS A 49 -4.14 14.26 -38.17
C HIS A 49 -3.66 15.68 -38.56
N ALA A 50 -4.40 16.36 -39.44
CA ALA A 50 -3.96 17.61 -40.08
C ALA A 50 -3.52 18.73 -39.12
N ASP A 51 -4.04 18.75 -37.89
CA ASP A 51 -3.72 19.81 -36.91
C ASP A 51 -2.48 19.49 -36.05
N ILE A 52 -1.85 18.33 -36.23
CA ILE A 52 -0.66 17.91 -35.47
C ILE A 52 0.58 18.09 -36.35
N ARG A 53 1.37 19.12 -36.04
CA ARG A 53 2.55 19.51 -36.84
C ARG A 53 3.85 18.84 -36.42
N MET A 54 3.96 18.32 -35.19
CA MET A 54 5.21 17.76 -34.64
C MET A 54 5.00 16.36 -34.07
N ASP A 55 5.97 15.48 -34.30
CA ASP A 55 6.10 14.22 -33.57
C ASP A 55 6.50 14.52 -32.13
N SER A 56 5.77 13.95 -31.18
CA SER A 56 6.08 14.08 -29.76
C SER A 56 5.52 12.89 -29.00
N GLN A 57 6.13 12.57 -27.86
CA GLN A 57 5.58 11.60 -26.91
C GLN A 57 4.12 11.93 -26.54
N SER A 58 3.80 13.22 -26.46
CA SER A 58 2.43 13.70 -26.25
C SER A 58 1.44 13.22 -27.32
N ASN A 59 1.85 13.11 -28.59
CA ASN A 59 0.99 12.58 -29.65
C ASN A 59 0.65 11.09 -29.42
N LEU A 60 1.68 10.29 -29.12
CA LEU A 60 1.53 8.86 -28.79
C LEU A 60 0.56 8.68 -27.62
N ASP A 61 0.78 9.42 -26.53
CA ASP A 61 -0.07 9.37 -25.33
C ASP A 61 -1.53 9.72 -25.65
N TRP A 62 -1.78 10.72 -26.50
CA TRP A 62 -3.15 11.09 -26.88
C TRP A 62 -3.82 10.08 -27.80
N ASN A 63 -3.08 9.45 -28.70
CA ASN A 63 -3.59 8.37 -29.55
C ASN A 63 -3.91 7.13 -28.70
N LEU A 64 -3.02 6.73 -27.80
CA LEU A 64 -3.28 5.65 -26.84
C LEU A 64 -4.50 5.94 -25.95
N ARG A 65 -4.63 7.17 -25.42
CA ARG A 65 -5.82 7.59 -24.66
C ARG A 65 -7.11 7.52 -25.49
N THR A 66 -7.03 7.77 -26.79
CA THR A 66 -8.18 7.65 -27.70
C THR A 66 -8.60 6.19 -27.82
N LEU A 67 -7.66 5.27 -28.04
CA LEU A 67 -7.94 3.84 -28.12
C LEU A 67 -8.51 3.30 -26.79
N LEU A 68 -7.92 3.68 -25.66
CA LEU A 68 -8.42 3.29 -24.34
C LEU A 68 -9.85 3.82 -24.07
N LEU A 69 -10.19 5.01 -24.58
CA LEU A 69 -11.54 5.54 -24.49
C LEU A 69 -12.51 4.73 -25.36
N MET A 70 -12.12 4.36 -26.58
CA MET A 70 -12.91 3.50 -27.45
C MET A 70 -13.14 2.11 -26.84
N GLN A 71 -12.11 1.52 -26.21
CA GLN A 71 -12.23 0.24 -25.53
C GLN A 71 -13.22 0.32 -24.35
N ARG A 72 -13.12 1.34 -23.50
CA ARG A 72 -14.07 1.54 -22.39
C ARG A 72 -15.50 1.84 -22.86
N ALA A 73 -15.65 2.41 -24.06
CA ALA A 73 -16.95 2.61 -24.70
C ALA A 73 -17.45 1.35 -25.45
N GLY A 74 -16.66 0.27 -25.49
CA GLY A 74 -17.03 -1.00 -26.11
C GLY A 74 -16.99 -1.01 -27.63
N PHE A 75 -16.29 -0.07 -28.28
CA PHE A 75 -16.14 -0.08 -29.74
C PHE A 75 -15.06 -1.06 -30.23
N ILE A 76 -13.99 -1.18 -29.45
CA ILE A 76 -12.83 -2.01 -29.80
C ILE A 76 -12.35 -2.78 -28.58
N ASP A 77 -11.56 -3.81 -28.84
CA ASP A 77 -10.71 -4.46 -27.86
C ASP A 77 -9.25 -4.27 -28.26
N ILE A 78 -8.39 -3.96 -27.31
CA ILE A 78 -6.96 -3.77 -27.53
C ILE A 78 -6.23 -5.06 -27.15
N THR A 79 -5.37 -5.53 -28.03
CA THR A 79 -4.54 -6.71 -27.79
C THR A 79 -3.07 -6.35 -27.90
N TYR A 80 -2.27 -6.86 -26.97
CA TYR A 80 -0.81 -6.76 -27.00
C TYR A 80 -0.25 -8.16 -27.22
N PRO A 81 -0.16 -8.63 -28.49
CA PRO A 81 0.48 -9.91 -28.77
C PRO A 81 1.95 -9.86 -28.32
N PRO A 82 2.53 -10.99 -27.88
CA PRO A 82 3.96 -11.03 -27.62
C PRO A 82 4.74 -10.67 -28.89
N PRO A 83 5.94 -10.08 -28.75
CA PRO A 83 6.79 -9.73 -29.89
C PRO A 83 7.10 -10.99 -30.71
N ASP A 84 6.76 -11.00 -32.00
CA ASP A 84 7.16 -12.06 -32.92
C ASP A 84 8.61 -11.85 -33.38
N LEU A 85 9.51 -12.45 -32.62
CA LEU A 85 10.95 -12.34 -32.87
C LEU A 85 11.41 -13.16 -34.09
N SER A 86 10.53 -13.92 -34.77
CA SER A 86 10.93 -14.69 -35.97
C SER A 86 11.40 -13.80 -37.13
N ALA A 87 11.00 -12.52 -37.14
CA ALA A 87 11.45 -11.52 -38.11
C ALA A 87 12.88 -11.00 -37.86
N ILE A 88 13.46 -11.27 -36.68
CA ILE A 88 14.84 -10.93 -36.31
C ILE A 88 15.63 -12.23 -36.10
N ALA A 89 16.70 -12.43 -36.87
CA ALA A 89 17.56 -13.59 -36.65
C ALA A 89 18.20 -13.53 -35.26
N PRO A 90 18.38 -14.64 -34.53
CA PRO A 90 18.99 -14.63 -33.20
C PRO A 90 20.40 -14.05 -33.16
N ASP A 91 21.11 -14.08 -34.29
CA ASP A 91 22.44 -13.55 -34.51
C ASP A 91 22.46 -12.27 -35.36
N GLU A 92 21.31 -11.59 -35.50
CA GLU A 92 21.21 -10.32 -36.23
C GLU A 92 22.17 -9.29 -35.63
N ARG A 93 23.12 -8.83 -36.44
CA ARG A 93 24.15 -7.85 -36.03
C ARG A 93 23.86 -6.46 -36.55
N ASP A 94 22.89 -6.30 -37.44
CA ASP A 94 22.43 -5.00 -37.89
C ASP A 94 21.57 -4.34 -36.81
N GLU A 95 22.22 -3.56 -35.94
CA GLU A 95 21.56 -2.78 -34.89
C GLU A 95 20.44 -1.89 -35.44
N SER A 96 20.59 -1.36 -36.66
CA SER A 96 19.58 -0.49 -37.25
C SER A 96 18.29 -1.23 -37.59
N ARG A 97 18.41 -2.47 -38.07
CA ARG A 97 17.27 -3.34 -38.36
C ARG A 97 16.59 -3.80 -37.07
N VAL A 98 17.36 -4.16 -36.05
CA VAL A 98 16.82 -4.51 -34.72
C VAL A 98 16.05 -3.33 -34.14
N HIS A 99 16.64 -2.13 -34.18
CA HIS A 99 16.00 -0.91 -33.67
C HIS A 99 14.70 -0.59 -34.43
N ALA A 100 14.73 -0.61 -35.76
CA ALA A 100 13.55 -0.35 -36.59
C ALA A 100 12.39 -1.32 -36.30
N TRP A 101 12.70 -2.60 -36.03
CA TRP A 101 11.70 -3.59 -35.68
C TRP A 101 11.05 -3.29 -34.32
N PHE A 102 11.85 -3.00 -33.28
CA PHE A 102 11.31 -2.65 -31.96
C PHE A 102 10.54 -1.34 -32.00
N ASP A 103 11.03 -0.34 -32.74
CA ASP A 103 10.33 0.92 -32.96
C ASP A 103 8.98 0.67 -33.62
N HIS A 104 8.92 -0.18 -34.64
CA HIS A 104 7.66 -0.56 -35.26
C HIS A 104 6.73 -1.23 -34.23
N TYR A 105 7.20 -2.25 -33.51
CA TYR A 105 6.41 -2.97 -32.52
C TYR A 105 5.84 -2.04 -31.42
N PHE A 106 6.66 -1.17 -30.82
CA PHE A 106 6.21 -0.28 -29.74
C PHE A 106 5.35 0.89 -30.23
N ASN A 107 5.43 1.27 -31.51
CA ASN A 107 4.60 2.31 -32.09
C ASN A 107 3.32 1.79 -32.75
N HIS A 108 3.06 0.49 -32.71
CA HIS A 108 1.85 -0.11 -33.27
C HIS A 108 1.09 -0.89 -32.21
N ILE A 109 -0.22 -1.00 -32.41
CA ILE A 109 -1.10 -1.68 -31.47
C ILE A 109 -2.16 -2.46 -32.22
N GLN A 110 -2.39 -3.70 -31.81
CA GLN A 110 -3.42 -4.55 -32.39
C GLN A 110 -4.76 -4.26 -31.72
N ILE A 111 -5.80 -4.13 -32.52
CA ILE A 111 -7.16 -3.91 -32.05
C ILE A 111 -8.16 -4.78 -32.83
N SER A 112 -9.25 -5.14 -32.16
CA SER A 112 -10.40 -5.82 -32.75
C SER A 112 -11.64 -4.95 -32.62
N VAL A 113 -12.44 -4.80 -33.67
CA VAL A 113 -13.71 -4.06 -33.62
C VAL A 113 -14.79 -4.93 -33.00
N LEU A 114 -15.39 -4.46 -31.92
CA LEU A 114 -16.46 -5.15 -31.19
C LEU A 114 -17.86 -4.69 -31.63
N ARG A 115 -17.96 -3.47 -32.16
CA ARG A 115 -19.22 -2.84 -32.55
C ARG A 115 -19.02 -1.98 -33.80
N ASP A 116 -19.95 -2.10 -34.75
CA ASP A 116 -20.04 -1.22 -35.93
C ASP A 116 -20.29 0.25 -35.54
N GLY A 117 -20.17 1.16 -36.51
CA GLY A 117 -20.42 2.59 -36.27
C GLY A 117 -19.25 3.35 -35.60
N HIS A 118 -18.15 2.66 -35.29
CA HIS A 118 -16.89 3.25 -34.81
C HIS A 118 -16.27 4.32 -35.75
N MET A 119 -16.71 4.41 -37.00
CA MET A 119 -16.29 5.38 -38.01
C MET A 119 -17.41 6.35 -38.41
N ASP A 120 -18.61 6.21 -37.83
CA ASP A 120 -19.69 7.18 -37.98
C ASP A 120 -19.47 8.30 -36.96
N GLU A 121 -19.19 9.51 -37.44
CA GLU A 121 -18.92 10.66 -36.58
C GLU A 121 -20.10 11.00 -35.66
N ALA A 122 -21.34 10.91 -36.15
CA ALA A 122 -22.52 11.25 -35.36
C ALA A 122 -22.73 10.23 -34.24
N GLN A 123 -22.59 8.94 -34.55
CA GLN A 123 -22.67 7.87 -33.56
C GLN A 123 -21.53 7.96 -32.55
N TRP A 124 -20.31 8.20 -33.03
CA TRP A 124 -19.14 8.45 -32.18
C TRP A 124 -19.38 9.60 -31.21
N GLN A 125 -19.81 10.77 -31.70
CA GLN A 125 -20.06 11.92 -30.84
C GLN A 125 -21.08 11.57 -29.76
N LYS A 126 -22.18 10.90 -30.13
CA LYS A 126 -23.24 10.53 -29.18
C LYS A 126 -22.74 9.58 -28.10
N GLU A 127 -22.13 8.47 -28.48
CA GLU A 127 -21.76 7.39 -27.55
C GLU A 127 -20.52 7.76 -26.72
N ILE A 128 -19.45 8.26 -27.36
CA ILE A 128 -18.22 8.63 -26.66
C ILE A 128 -18.44 9.83 -25.74
N GLN A 129 -19.26 10.82 -26.13
CA GLN A 129 -19.56 11.95 -25.25
C GLN A 129 -20.37 11.52 -24.02
N ALA A 130 -21.27 10.53 -24.15
CA ALA A 130 -22.01 9.96 -23.03
C ALA A 130 -21.04 9.27 -22.05
N HIS A 131 -20.18 8.38 -22.54
CA HIS A 131 -19.14 7.72 -21.72
C HIS A 131 -18.20 8.71 -21.04
N ARG A 132 -17.74 9.73 -21.77
CA ARG A 132 -16.88 10.79 -21.22
C ARG A 132 -17.59 11.57 -20.10
N SER A 133 -18.86 11.91 -20.30
CA SER A 133 -19.66 12.62 -19.29
C SER A 133 -19.82 11.79 -18.04
N HIS A 134 -20.04 10.48 -18.19
CA HIS A 134 -20.09 9.53 -17.08
C HIS A 134 -18.74 9.43 -16.33
N GLU A 135 -17.61 9.28 -17.04
CA GLU A 135 -16.27 9.26 -16.41
C GLU A 135 -15.98 10.55 -15.63
N LEU A 136 -16.34 11.71 -16.18
CA LEU A 136 -16.18 13.00 -15.50
C LEU A 136 -17.04 13.08 -14.23
N ALA A 137 -18.28 12.58 -14.28
CA ALA A 137 -19.16 12.53 -13.13
C ALA A 137 -18.59 11.63 -12.03
N MET A 138 -18.13 10.41 -12.37
CA MET A 138 -17.51 9.48 -11.42
C MET A 138 -16.24 10.05 -10.78
N ARG A 139 -15.38 10.71 -11.56
CA ARG A 139 -14.19 11.42 -11.03
C ARG A 139 -14.56 12.54 -10.07
N LYS A 140 -15.60 13.32 -10.40
CA LYS A 140 -16.07 14.39 -9.51
C LYS A 140 -16.64 13.80 -8.22
N GLN A 141 -17.43 12.74 -8.31
CA GLN A 141 -18.00 12.04 -7.16
C GLN A 141 -16.91 11.48 -6.24
N GLY A 142 -15.91 10.79 -6.79
CA GLY A 142 -14.79 10.25 -6.01
C GLY A 142 -13.99 11.33 -5.28
N PHE A 143 -13.73 12.45 -5.95
CA PHE A 143 -13.09 13.60 -5.32
C PHE A 143 -13.94 14.19 -4.20
N SER A 144 -15.25 14.38 -4.43
CA SER A 144 -16.16 14.90 -3.40
C SER A 144 -16.28 13.97 -2.21
N ALA A 145 -16.23 12.64 -2.40
CA ALA A 145 -16.25 11.67 -1.30
C ALA A 145 -14.99 11.79 -0.42
N LEU A 146 -13.81 11.85 -1.03
CA LEU A 146 -12.55 12.02 -0.29
C LEU A 146 -12.44 13.40 0.37
N GLU A 147 -12.89 14.46 -0.30
CA GLU A 147 -12.95 15.80 0.27
C GLU A 147 -13.91 15.87 1.46
N GLY A 148 -15.09 15.22 1.34
CA GLY A 148 -16.04 15.08 2.45
C GLY A 148 -15.42 14.37 3.65
N TRP A 149 -14.76 13.23 3.41
CA TRP A 149 -14.06 12.49 4.46
C TRP A 149 -12.95 13.32 5.14
N LEU A 150 -12.19 14.10 4.39
CA LEU A 150 -11.15 14.97 4.96
C LEU A 150 -11.72 16.07 5.88
N ASN A 151 -12.94 16.53 5.59
CA ASN A 151 -13.62 17.53 6.43
C ASN A 151 -14.33 16.91 7.64
N ASP A 152 -14.67 15.62 7.57
CA ASP A 152 -15.27 14.87 8.67
C ASP A 152 -14.63 13.46 8.82
N PRO A 153 -13.50 13.36 9.53
CA PRO A 153 -12.80 12.09 9.74
C PRO A 153 -13.53 11.12 10.68
N THR A 154 -14.71 11.47 11.20
CA THR A 154 -15.57 10.55 11.96
C THR A 154 -16.24 9.51 11.06
N ILE A 155 -16.25 9.76 9.75
CA ILE A 155 -16.67 8.81 8.72
C ILE A 155 -15.55 7.78 8.47
N SER A 156 -15.91 6.51 8.33
CA SER A 156 -14.95 5.44 8.06
C SER A 156 -14.38 5.54 6.65
N LEU A 157 -13.06 5.77 6.55
CA LEU A 157 -12.36 5.84 5.26
C LEU A 157 -12.43 4.50 4.52
N CYS A 158 -12.23 3.39 5.23
CA CYS A 158 -12.21 2.07 4.60
C CYS A 158 -13.58 1.71 4.01
N GLN A 159 -14.68 2.09 4.67
CA GLN A 159 -16.03 1.93 4.12
C GLN A 159 -16.27 2.86 2.93
N THR A 160 -15.80 4.11 3.01
CA THR A 160 -15.90 5.08 1.89
C THR A 160 -15.18 4.56 0.65
N LEU A 161 -13.98 4.00 0.82
CA LEU A 161 -13.22 3.39 -0.27
C LEU A 161 -13.91 2.13 -0.80
N ALA A 162 -14.40 1.25 0.07
CA ALA A 162 -15.12 0.05 -0.34
C ALA A 162 -16.34 0.39 -1.20
N GLN A 163 -17.13 1.38 -0.78
CA GLN A 163 -18.28 1.85 -1.54
C GLN A 163 -17.87 2.46 -2.88
N PHE A 164 -16.81 3.26 -2.92
CA PHE A 164 -16.33 3.88 -4.15
C PHE A 164 -15.82 2.88 -5.19
N TYR A 165 -15.14 1.83 -4.73
CA TYR A 165 -14.59 0.77 -5.60
C TYR A 165 -15.55 -0.41 -5.80
N THR A 166 -16.79 -0.33 -5.31
CA THR A 166 -17.81 -1.33 -5.62
C THR A 166 -18.20 -1.21 -7.08
N LEU A 167 -18.01 -2.28 -7.85
CA LEU A 167 -18.35 -2.35 -9.27
C LEU A 167 -19.36 -3.48 -9.46
N ASP A 168 -20.47 -3.19 -10.15
CA ASP A 168 -21.53 -4.17 -10.46
C ASP A 168 -22.02 -4.98 -9.24
N GLY A 169 -22.05 -4.35 -8.05
CA GLY A 169 -22.44 -4.98 -6.79
C GLY A 169 -21.35 -5.81 -6.13
N PHE A 170 -20.19 -6.00 -6.77
CA PHE A 170 -19.01 -6.65 -6.20
C PHE A 170 -18.24 -5.64 -5.35
N VAL A 171 -18.33 -5.83 -4.04
CA VAL A 171 -17.64 -5.00 -3.04
C VAL A 171 -16.21 -5.51 -2.90
N PRO A 172 -15.19 -4.64 -2.96
CA PRO A 172 -13.82 -5.06 -2.69
C PRO A 172 -13.64 -5.43 -1.21
N GLU A 173 -12.65 -6.27 -0.94
CA GLU A 173 -12.32 -6.63 0.44
C GLU A 173 -11.86 -5.40 1.24
N ILE A 174 -12.38 -5.24 2.45
CA ILE A 174 -12.12 -4.06 3.28
C ILE A 174 -10.79 -4.23 4.00
N SER A 175 -9.86 -3.31 3.77
CA SER A 175 -8.65 -3.13 4.58
C SER A 175 -8.67 -1.77 5.27
N CYS A 176 -8.24 -1.73 6.54
CA CYS A 176 -8.15 -0.52 7.34
C CYS A 176 -6.92 -0.55 8.24
N GLY A 177 -5.93 0.31 7.97
CA GLY A 177 -4.79 0.52 8.86
C GLY A 177 -5.09 1.32 10.14
N GLY A 178 -6.37 1.58 10.45
CA GLY A 178 -6.79 2.38 11.61
C GLY A 178 -7.12 3.84 11.30
N CYS A 179 -8.01 4.07 10.33
CA CYS A 179 -8.56 5.41 10.07
C CYS A 179 -9.22 6.00 11.34
N PRO A 180 -9.33 7.34 11.48
CA PRO A 180 -9.77 7.98 12.73
C PRO A 180 -11.12 7.45 13.26
N ALA A 181 -12.09 7.24 12.38
CA ALA A 181 -13.39 6.65 12.71
C ALA A 181 -13.34 5.21 13.24
N CYS A 182 -12.48 4.35 12.67
CA CYS A 182 -12.32 2.99 13.17
C CYS A 182 -11.56 3.00 14.50
N ARG A 183 -10.57 3.88 14.63
CA ARG A 183 -9.78 4.04 15.85
C ARG A 183 -10.63 4.51 17.03
N SER A 184 -11.51 5.48 16.82
CA SER A 184 -12.40 5.98 17.90
C SER A 184 -13.36 4.91 18.41
N LYS A 185 -13.65 3.89 17.59
CA LYS A 185 -14.46 2.72 17.96
C LYS A 185 -13.63 1.58 18.58
N GLY A 186 -12.32 1.75 18.72
CA GLY A 186 -11.43 0.72 19.24
C GLY A 186 -11.16 -0.43 18.27
N TYR A 187 -11.45 -0.27 16.98
CA TYR A 187 -11.18 -1.33 16.01
C TYR A 187 -9.67 -1.45 15.74
N PRO A 188 -9.10 -2.67 15.83
CA PRO A 188 -7.70 -2.90 15.47
C PRO A 188 -7.48 -2.63 13.97
N PRO A 189 -6.24 -2.38 13.53
CA PRO A 189 -5.96 -2.42 12.12
C PRO A 189 -6.29 -3.81 11.58
N PHE A 190 -6.88 -3.86 10.39
CA PHE A 190 -7.24 -5.10 9.72
C PHE A 190 -6.79 -5.02 8.27
N THR A 191 -5.91 -5.94 7.91
CA THR A 191 -5.54 -6.19 6.52
C THR A 191 -5.84 -7.65 6.28
N PRO A 192 -6.87 -7.98 5.49
CA PRO A 192 -7.15 -9.36 5.18
C PRO A 192 -5.93 -9.97 4.47
N THR A 193 -5.59 -11.20 4.83
CA THR A 193 -4.58 -11.96 4.10
C THR A 193 -5.13 -12.24 2.71
N LEU A 194 -4.45 -11.72 1.68
CA LEU A 194 -4.72 -12.12 0.30
C LEU A 194 -4.31 -13.60 0.14
N GLY A 195 -5.26 -14.51 0.30
CA GLY A 195 -5.03 -15.96 0.16
C GLY A 195 -6.12 -16.79 0.83
N ARG A 196 -6.30 -18.04 0.39
CA ARG A 196 -7.15 -19.01 1.12
C ARG A 196 -6.48 -19.31 2.46
N ILE A 197 -7.25 -19.28 3.54
CA ILE A 197 -6.82 -19.85 4.83
C ILE A 197 -6.39 -21.29 4.57
N ALA A 198 -5.10 -21.56 4.68
CA ALA A 198 -4.55 -22.90 4.59
C ALA A 198 -4.45 -23.47 6.02
N HIS A 199 -5.06 -24.64 6.24
CA HIS A 199 -4.89 -25.38 7.48
C HIS A 199 -3.82 -26.44 7.25
N VAL A 200 -2.79 -26.46 8.11
CA VAL A 200 -1.85 -27.59 8.17
C VAL A 200 -2.54 -28.71 8.94
N THR A 201 -2.89 -29.79 8.26
CA THR A 201 -3.41 -31.01 8.88
C THR A 201 -2.27 -32.02 9.06
N GLY A 202 -1.98 -32.42 10.30
CA GLY A 202 -1.01 -33.50 10.59
C GLY A 202 0.08 -33.13 11.60
N GLU A 203 0.28 -31.85 11.89
CA GLU A 203 1.01 -31.43 13.08
C GLU A 203 0.02 -31.22 14.23
N THR A 204 0.23 -31.92 15.35
CA THR A 204 -0.26 -31.45 16.64
C THR A 204 0.26 -30.02 16.81
N MET A 205 -0.59 -29.02 16.63
CA MET A 205 -0.30 -27.63 17.02
C MET A 205 0.10 -27.68 18.50
N ARG A 206 1.41 -27.73 18.75
CA ARG A 206 1.93 -27.16 19.99
C ARG A 206 1.76 -25.67 19.79
N ASN A 207 0.65 -25.13 20.28
CA ASN A 207 0.49 -23.69 20.46
C ASN A 207 1.61 -23.23 21.40
N VAL A 208 2.76 -22.93 20.83
CA VAL A 208 3.88 -22.25 21.49
C VAL A 208 4.14 -20.99 20.67
N MET A 209 3.08 -20.26 20.27
CA MET A 209 3.30 -18.86 20.00
C MET A 209 3.39 -18.18 21.34
N GLY A 210 4.51 -17.50 21.57
CA GLY A 210 4.70 -16.73 22.78
C GLY A 210 3.74 -15.55 22.84
N ASN A 211 3.47 -15.05 24.04
CA ASN A 211 2.55 -13.92 24.21
C ASN A 211 3.32 -12.60 24.23
N GLU A 212 2.87 -11.60 23.46
CA GLU A 212 3.39 -10.23 23.56
C GLU A 212 2.49 -9.37 24.45
N GLN A 213 3.09 -8.68 25.43
CA GLN A 213 2.41 -7.70 26.27
C GLN A 213 3.02 -6.32 26.07
N ARG A 214 2.22 -5.35 25.61
CA ARG A 214 2.65 -3.97 25.42
C ARG A 214 2.36 -3.13 26.67
N VAL A 215 3.40 -2.52 27.23
CA VAL A 215 3.34 -1.67 28.42
C VAL A 215 3.86 -0.27 28.10
N TYR A 216 3.03 0.76 28.25
CA TYR A 216 3.41 2.13 27.92
C TYR A 216 3.60 3.00 29.16
N TYR A 217 4.49 3.99 29.07
CA TYR A 217 4.76 4.94 30.16
C TYR A 217 4.95 6.38 29.64
N SER A 218 4.76 7.37 30.53
CA SER A 218 4.93 8.78 30.19
C SER A 218 6.39 9.23 30.29
N THR A 219 6.84 10.07 29.35
CA THR A 219 8.24 10.52 29.23
C THR A 219 8.55 11.74 30.09
N THR A 220 8.22 11.70 31.38
CA THR A 220 8.41 12.84 32.31
C THR A 220 9.75 12.82 33.03
N LEU A 221 10.39 11.65 33.14
CA LEU A 221 11.63 11.43 33.88
C LEU A 221 12.80 11.17 32.93
N THR A 222 14.02 11.43 33.42
CA THR A 222 15.25 11.09 32.71
C THR A 222 15.50 9.58 32.72
N ASN A 223 16.21 9.07 31.72
CA ASN A 223 16.54 7.65 31.56
C ASN A 223 17.15 7.05 32.85
N ARG A 224 18.04 7.79 33.50
CA ARG A 224 18.68 7.38 34.77
C ARG A 224 17.67 7.21 35.91
N LEU A 225 16.70 8.12 36.03
CA LEU A 225 15.69 8.06 37.08
C LEU A 225 14.68 6.94 36.82
N LEU A 226 14.28 6.75 35.55
CA LEU A 226 13.41 5.65 35.14
C LEU A 226 14.01 4.30 35.53
N LEU A 227 15.24 4.00 35.09
CA LEU A 227 15.89 2.72 35.37
C LEU A 227 16.08 2.48 36.88
N ARG A 228 16.35 3.52 37.66
CA ARG A 228 16.42 3.41 39.13
C ARG A 228 15.07 3.13 39.77
N GLN A 229 13.98 3.72 39.26
CA GLN A 229 12.63 3.41 39.75
C GLN A 229 12.15 2.03 39.31
N TRP A 230 12.71 1.52 38.21
CA TRP A 230 12.29 0.26 37.62
C TRP A 230 13.04 -0.96 38.14
N SER A 231 14.15 -0.77 38.86
CA SER A 231 14.97 -1.85 39.41
C SER A 231 14.14 -2.88 40.17
N ASP A 232 13.19 -2.44 40.98
CA ASP A 232 12.47 -3.29 41.92
C ASP A 232 11.47 -4.23 41.23
N TRP A 233 10.82 -3.77 40.16
CA TRP A 233 9.87 -4.61 39.44
C TRP A 233 10.58 -5.47 38.39
N ILE A 234 11.65 -4.98 37.75
CA ILE A 234 12.49 -5.79 36.85
C ILE A 234 13.12 -6.94 37.64
N ALA A 235 13.66 -6.66 38.84
CA ALA A 235 14.20 -7.67 39.73
C ALA A 235 13.17 -8.75 40.10
N ARG A 236 11.91 -8.37 40.32
CA ARG A 236 10.81 -9.32 40.58
C ARG A 236 10.53 -10.22 39.38
N LEU A 237 10.45 -9.66 38.17
CA LEU A 237 10.25 -10.46 36.95
C LEU A 237 11.37 -11.51 36.77
N LEU A 238 12.63 -11.11 37.01
CA LEU A 238 13.80 -11.98 36.95
C LEU A 238 13.78 -13.05 38.05
N ALA A 239 13.52 -12.65 39.30
CA ALA A 239 13.45 -13.56 40.45
C ALA A 239 12.37 -14.63 40.29
N ASN A 240 11.20 -14.24 39.77
CA ASN A 240 10.08 -15.13 39.49
C ASN A 240 10.23 -15.91 38.17
N ARG A 241 11.32 -15.70 37.42
CA ARG A 241 11.60 -16.30 36.11
C ARG A 241 10.51 -16.03 35.06
N GLN A 242 9.80 -14.90 35.19
CA GLN A 242 8.85 -14.43 34.18
C GLN A 242 9.56 -13.90 32.93
N ILE A 243 10.82 -13.50 33.09
CA ILE A 243 11.75 -13.17 32.02
C ILE A 243 13.10 -13.80 32.36
N GLN A 244 13.89 -14.15 31.34
CA GLN A 244 15.29 -14.57 31.48
C GLN A 244 16.23 -13.75 30.60
N ALA A 245 15.71 -12.86 29.75
CA ALA A 245 16.52 -11.93 28.97
C ALA A 245 15.99 -10.50 29.05
N ILE A 246 16.90 -9.54 28.93
CA ILE A 246 16.57 -8.12 28.79
C ILE A 246 17.21 -7.61 27.51
N ARG A 247 16.36 -7.12 26.60
CA ARG A 247 16.75 -6.47 25.34
C ARG A 247 16.66 -4.97 25.49
N ALA A 248 17.78 -4.27 25.27
CA ALA A 248 17.83 -2.81 25.28
C ALA A 248 19.09 -2.30 24.58
N SER A 249 19.23 -0.98 24.43
CA SER A 249 20.49 -0.40 23.96
C SER A 249 21.64 -0.68 24.94
N GLN A 250 22.87 -0.73 24.44
CA GLN A 250 24.05 -1.07 25.25
C GLN A 250 24.22 -0.14 26.46
N SER A 251 23.88 1.14 26.30
CA SER A 251 23.94 2.11 27.40
C SER A 251 22.89 1.84 28.49
N VAL A 252 21.70 1.37 28.11
CA VAL A 252 20.64 0.97 29.04
C VAL A 252 21.01 -0.33 29.77
N LEU A 253 21.54 -1.32 29.07
CA LEU A 253 21.99 -2.59 29.66
C LEU A 253 23.11 -2.39 30.67
N ALA A 254 24.13 -1.60 30.32
CA ALA A 254 25.22 -1.26 31.24
C ALA A 254 24.68 -0.59 32.52
N ARG A 255 23.72 0.35 32.36
CA ARG A 255 23.12 1.05 33.49
C ARG A 255 22.23 0.15 34.34
N LEU A 256 21.52 -0.80 33.74
CA LEU A 256 20.75 -1.81 34.47
C LEU A 256 21.63 -2.67 35.36
N GLY A 257 22.81 -3.09 34.86
CA GLY A 257 23.79 -3.83 35.65
C GLY A 257 24.24 -3.08 36.91
N GLU A 258 24.22 -1.76 36.91
CA GLU A 258 24.57 -0.93 38.08
C GLU A 258 23.42 -0.75 39.09
N VAL A 259 22.15 -0.87 38.67
CA VAL A 259 20.98 -0.55 39.51
C VAL A 259 20.22 -1.80 39.97
N LEU A 260 20.38 -2.93 39.30
CA LEU A 260 19.74 -4.18 39.71
C LEU A 260 20.40 -4.73 40.99
N PRO A 261 19.62 -5.31 41.90
CA PRO A 261 20.16 -5.90 43.12
C PRO A 261 21.05 -7.10 42.83
N ALA A 262 22.04 -7.33 43.69
CA ALA A 262 22.84 -8.55 43.64
C ALA A 262 22.00 -9.78 44.04
N GLY A 263 22.42 -10.97 43.58
CA GLY A 263 21.77 -12.24 43.94
C GLY A 263 20.57 -12.64 43.08
N LEU A 264 20.33 -11.95 41.96
CA LEU A 264 19.32 -12.35 40.99
C LEU A 264 19.72 -13.64 40.26
N PRO A 265 18.74 -14.44 39.78
CA PRO A 265 19.01 -15.53 38.85
C PRO A 265 19.78 -15.04 37.63
N PHE A 266 20.48 -15.97 36.97
CA PHE A 266 21.13 -15.69 35.70
C PHE A 266 20.13 -15.13 34.69
N TRP A 267 20.54 -14.09 33.95
CA TRP A 267 19.79 -13.48 32.87
C TRP A 267 20.72 -13.01 31.76
N CYS A 268 20.20 -12.98 30.53
CA CYS A 268 20.94 -12.60 29.33
C CYS A 268 20.68 -11.13 28.98
N SER A 269 21.75 -10.36 28.74
CA SER A 269 21.65 -9.06 28.10
C SER A 269 21.64 -9.24 26.58
N LEU A 270 20.61 -8.76 25.91
CA LEU A 270 20.46 -8.86 24.45
C LEU A 270 20.60 -7.48 23.81
N ALA A 271 21.45 -7.35 22.80
CA ALA A 271 21.50 -6.15 21.98
C ALA A 271 20.17 -5.98 21.20
N VAL A 272 19.89 -4.75 20.74
CA VAL A 272 18.63 -4.39 20.07
C VAL A 272 18.35 -5.30 18.86
N ASP A 273 19.40 -5.67 18.13
CA ASP A 273 19.42 -6.44 16.88
C ASP A 273 19.77 -7.94 17.06
N GLU A 274 19.97 -8.40 18.29
CA GLU A 274 20.39 -9.78 18.56
C GLU A 274 19.22 -10.78 18.48
N GLU A 275 19.36 -11.88 17.76
CA GLU A 275 18.30 -12.89 17.69
C GLU A 275 18.08 -13.59 19.05
N ASN A 276 16.83 -13.76 19.47
CA ASN A 276 16.46 -14.54 20.65
C ASN A 276 15.18 -15.33 20.38
N THR A 277 15.27 -16.65 20.52
CA THR A 277 14.16 -17.57 20.25
C THR A 277 13.88 -18.52 21.42
N CYS A 278 14.59 -18.38 22.54
CA CYS A 278 14.57 -19.38 23.62
C CYS A 278 14.36 -18.82 25.03
N TRP A 279 14.46 -17.51 25.23
CA TRP A 279 14.23 -16.87 26.54
C TRP A 279 13.08 -15.88 26.48
N ASP A 280 12.19 -15.96 27.45
CA ASP A 280 11.17 -14.94 27.67
C ASP A 280 11.88 -13.62 27.99
N GLU A 281 11.51 -12.55 27.30
CA GLU A 281 12.30 -11.33 27.29
C GLU A 281 11.52 -10.08 27.70
N LEU A 282 12.24 -9.18 28.37
CA LEU A 282 11.81 -7.80 28.58
C LEU A 282 12.51 -6.91 27.55
N VAL A 283 11.74 -6.26 26.70
CA VAL A 283 12.24 -5.25 25.76
C VAL A 283 12.04 -3.87 26.38
N LEU A 284 13.14 -3.15 26.60
CA LEU A 284 13.10 -1.78 27.12
C LEU A 284 13.46 -0.78 26.03
N VAL A 285 12.56 0.16 25.80
CA VAL A 285 12.79 1.32 24.93
C VAL A 285 12.71 2.58 25.79
N LEU A 286 13.78 3.36 25.84
CA LEU A 286 13.85 4.59 26.61
C LEU A 286 13.49 5.84 25.78
N PRO A 287 13.20 6.99 26.42
CA PRO A 287 12.92 8.23 25.70
C PRO A 287 14.04 8.59 24.71
N GLY A 288 13.67 8.82 23.46
CA GLY A 288 14.61 9.13 22.37
C GLY A 288 15.05 7.92 21.55
N GLU A 289 14.72 6.70 21.96
CA GLU A 289 14.99 5.47 21.21
C GLU A 289 13.82 5.09 20.29
N THR A 290 14.09 4.25 19.29
CA THR A 290 13.10 3.70 18.36
C THR A 290 12.76 2.26 18.73
N MET A 291 11.58 1.78 18.29
CA MET A 291 11.19 0.39 18.48
C MET A 291 12.19 -0.54 17.77
N PRO A 292 12.72 -1.59 18.43
CA PRO A 292 13.48 -2.64 17.75
C PRO A 292 12.61 -3.36 16.72
N GLU A 293 13.25 -3.92 15.70
CA GLU A 293 12.64 -4.94 14.87
C GLU A 293 12.61 -6.25 15.67
N LEU A 294 11.43 -6.78 15.89
CA LEU A 294 11.20 -7.95 16.73
C LEU A 294 10.59 -9.06 15.89
N ASP A 295 11.08 -10.29 16.06
CA ASP A 295 10.48 -11.44 15.41
C ASP A 295 9.07 -11.69 15.98
N ILE A 296 8.08 -11.52 15.11
CA ILE A 296 6.65 -11.70 15.42
C ILE A 296 6.25 -13.19 15.48
N PHE A 297 7.13 -14.09 15.02
CA PHE A 297 6.91 -15.54 15.06
C PHE A 297 7.65 -16.23 16.20
N ALA A 298 8.31 -15.45 17.07
CA ALA A 298 9.04 -15.98 18.20
C ALA A 298 8.11 -16.74 19.16
N SER A 299 8.58 -17.89 19.64
CA SER A 299 7.83 -18.76 20.56
C SER A 299 7.97 -18.38 22.04
N ILE A 300 8.43 -17.15 22.31
CA ILE A 300 8.78 -16.63 23.65
C ILE A 300 7.76 -15.61 24.14
N ASN A 301 7.52 -15.56 25.45
CA ASN A 301 6.76 -14.46 26.04
C ASN A 301 7.62 -13.19 26.03
N ARG A 302 7.02 -12.09 25.58
CA ARG A 302 7.72 -10.82 25.43
C ARG A 302 6.93 -9.71 26.12
N ILE A 303 7.59 -9.01 27.04
CA ILE A 303 7.04 -7.80 27.66
C ILE A 303 7.78 -6.62 27.04
N ILE A 304 7.05 -5.73 26.36
CA ILE A 304 7.65 -4.54 25.74
C ILE A 304 7.27 -3.33 26.58
N VAL A 305 8.26 -2.59 27.07
CA VAL A 305 8.06 -1.36 27.84
C VAL A 305 8.64 -0.18 27.06
N ALA A 306 7.78 0.68 26.53
CA ALA A 306 8.19 1.79 25.67
C ALA A 306 7.37 3.09 25.88
N PRO A 307 7.89 4.26 25.46
CA PRO A 307 7.20 5.54 25.63
C PRO A 307 5.81 5.57 25.00
N GLU A 308 4.84 6.20 25.67
CA GLU A 308 3.46 6.32 25.17
C GLU A 308 3.35 7.06 23.83
N ARG A 309 4.33 7.91 23.49
CA ARG A 309 4.33 8.77 22.30
C ARG A 309 4.99 8.12 21.07
N LEU A 310 5.57 6.93 21.22
CA LEU A 310 6.24 6.23 20.14
C LEU A 310 5.22 5.76 19.09
N GLN A 311 5.58 5.87 17.81
CA GLN A 311 4.71 5.50 16.69
C GLN A 311 4.86 4.01 16.36
N GLU A 312 3.76 3.35 15.98
CA GLU A 312 3.84 1.97 15.51
C GLU A 312 4.57 1.91 14.16
N PRO A 313 5.62 1.07 14.01
CA PRO A 313 6.26 0.83 12.73
C PRO A 313 5.24 0.44 11.65
N GLY A 314 5.29 1.09 10.49
CA GLY A 314 4.38 0.83 9.37
C GLY A 314 2.99 1.49 9.46
N TYR A 315 2.57 2.01 10.62
CA TYR A 315 1.24 2.64 10.79
C TYR A 315 1.34 4.13 11.15
N ARG A 316 1.20 5.00 10.14
CA ARG A 316 1.31 6.45 10.32
C ARG A 316 0.27 7.01 11.28
N GLY A 317 0.73 7.82 12.24
CA GLY A 317 -0.12 8.56 13.17
C GLY A 317 -0.79 7.70 14.23
N ARG A 318 -0.31 6.46 14.44
CA ARG A 318 -0.80 5.54 15.47
C ARG A 318 0.29 5.32 16.50
N ARG A 319 -0.06 5.37 17.78
CA ARG A 319 0.91 5.04 18.84
C ARG A 319 1.12 3.53 18.83
N TRP A 320 2.32 3.10 19.18
CA TRP A 320 2.70 1.70 19.15
C TRP A 320 1.78 0.82 20.01
N TRP A 321 1.27 1.32 21.13
CA TRP A 321 0.36 0.54 21.97
C TRP A 321 -1.10 0.56 21.49
N ASP A 322 -1.50 1.47 20.58
CA ASP A 322 -2.89 1.56 20.06
C ASP A 322 -3.28 0.40 19.11
N VAL A 323 -2.35 -0.50 18.75
CA VAL A 323 -2.65 -1.70 17.94
C VAL A 323 -3.02 -2.92 18.77
N ASP A 324 -2.68 -2.92 20.06
CA ASP A 324 -2.91 -4.04 20.97
C ASP A 324 -3.97 -3.65 22.00
N THR A 325 -5.13 -4.30 21.95
CA THR A 325 -6.22 -4.06 22.91
C THR A 325 -5.87 -4.50 24.34
N GLY A 326 -4.84 -5.35 24.51
CA GLY A 326 -4.29 -5.78 25.78
C GLY A 326 -3.20 -4.84 26.35
N ALA A 327 -2.87 -3.76 25.66
CA ALA A 327 -1.85 -2.83 26.12
C ALA A 327 -2.26 -2.13 27.43
N VAL A 328 -1.31 -1.98 28.36
CA VAL A 328 -1.56 -1.40 29.69
C VAL A 328 -0.57 -0.29 30.04
N ALA A 329 -0.99 0.65 30.87
CA ALA A 329 -0.08 1.64 31.45
C ALA A 329 0.90 0.96 32.44
N LEU A 330 2.12 1.45 32.53
CA LEU A 330 3.16 0.90 33.41
C LEU A 330 2.72 0.84 34.88
N GLU A 331 1.98 1.84 35.37
CA GLU A 331 1.48 1.85 36.75
C GLU A 331 0.48 0.71 37.00
N GLN A 332 -0.33 0.37 36.00
CA GLN A 332 -1.26 -0.75 36.07
C GLN A 332 -0.52 -2.08 35.98
N PHE A 333 0.47 -2.18 35.08
CA PHE A 333 1.33 -3.36 34.97
C PHE A 333 2.04 -3.66 36.30
N GLN A 334 2.67 -2.65 36.92
CA GLN A 334 3.38 -2.80 38.20
C GLN A 334 2.51 -3.31 39.34
N ARG A 335 1.21 -2.98 39.36
CA ARG A 335 0.27 -3.49 40.38
C ARG A 335 -0.07 -4.97 40.20
N ASN A 336 0.10 -5.49 38.99
CA ASN A 336 -0.25 -6.86 38.63
C ASN A 336 0.97 -7.81 38.68
N ILE A 337 2.19 -7.28 38.79
CA ILE A 337 3.39 -8.08 39.04
C ILE A 337 3.32 -8.60 40.48
N SER A 338 3.09 -9.91 40.61
CA SER A 338 3.04 -10.60 41.91
C SER A 338 4.43 -10.72 42.54
#